data_AF-A0A941X3T8-F1
#
_entry.id   AF-A0A941X3T8-F1
#
_cell.length_a   1.000
_cell.length_b   1.000
_cell.length_c   1.000
_cell.angle_alpha   90.00
_cell.angle_beta   90.00
_cell.angle_gamma   90.00
#
_symmetry.space_group_name_H-M   'P 1'
#
loop_
_entity.id
_entity.type
_entity.pdbx_description
1 polymer ?
#
loop_
_entity_poly.entity_id
_entity_poly.type
_entity_poly.pdbx_seq_one_letter_code
_entity_poly.pdbx_strand_id
1 'polypeptide(L)'
;MTKKSISLIVIFVFFFSICGCNKQNKINYNLNYNQNEAFGYKKLEKGTQLYSNGLIKSLEELKKECTEWNNDAYNESSDGYSSDLNQKLRDYDENYFKENALIIVTYETANYLKTKLKHIIVDGSTLIVNIKQTTKIGNYSTEAYFWSMLIEIKKNDIINVDELKVNCSKR
;
A
#
# COMPACT_ATOMS: atom_id res chain seq x y z
N MET A 1 74.90 -7.13 -14.62
CA MET A 1 74.08 -5.91 -14.44
C MET A 1 72.63 -6.24 -14.71
N THR A 2 71.87 -6.47 -13.66
CA THR A 2 70.44 -6.82 -13.67
C THR A 2 69.61 -5.54 -13.67
N LYS A 3 68.95 -5.21 -14.79
CA LYS A 3 67.92 -4.15 -14.82
C LYS A 3 66.58 -4.78 -14.44
N LYS A 4 66.13 -4.50 -13.22
CA LYS A 4 64.78 -4.82 -12.74
C LYS A 4 63.79 -3.90 -13.44
N SER A 5 62.91 -4.44 -14.29
CA SER A 5 61.74 -3.72 -14.80
C SER A 5 60.63 -3.79 -13.76
N ILE A 6 60.37 -2.68 -13.08
CA ILE A 6 59.22 -2.54 -12.18
C ILE A 6 58.00 -2.26 -13.06
N SER A 7 57.12 -3.24 -13.20
CA SER A 7 55.82 -3.08 -13.86
C SER A 7 54.88 -2.31 -12.93
N LEU A 8 54.51 -1.10 -13.31
CA LEU A 8 53.61 -0.22 -12.57
C LEU A 8 52.16 -0.63 -12.92
N ILE A 9 51.51 -1.36 -12.02
CA ILE A 9 50.08 -1.68 -12.15
C ILE A 9 49.28 -0.43 -11.73
N VAL A 10 48.73 0.29 -12.70
CA VAL A 10 47.79 1.38 -12.47
C VAL A 10 46.40 0.78 -12.30
N ILE A 11 45.95 0.64 -11.05
CA ILE A 11 44.57 0.26 -10.73
C ILE A 11 43.69 1.48 -10.96
N PHE A 12 43.01 1.52 -12.09
CA PHE A 12 41.99 2.53 -12.40
C PHE A 12 40.69 2.13 -11.67
N VAL A 13 40.54 2.58 -10.41
CA VAL A 13 39.27 2.44 -9.69
C VAL A 13 38.28 3.40 -10.33
N PHE A 14 37.45 2.87 -11.24
CA PHE A 14 36.25 3.55 -11.74
C PHE A 14 35.28 3.72 -10.56
N PHE A 15 35.39 4.84 -9.86
CA PHE A 15 34.27 5.36 -9.07
C PHE A 15 33.18 5.76 -10.06
N PHE A 16 32.28 4.81 -10.38
CA PHE A 16 30.96 5.17 -10.87
C PHE A 16 30.23 5.88 -9.73
N SER A 17 30.51 7.18 -9.60
CA SER A 17 29.62 8.12 -8.95
C SER A 17 28.34 8.17 -9.79
N ILE A 18 27.44 7.21 -9.56
CA ILE A 18 26.07 7.28 -10.01
C ILE A 18 25.51 8.50 -9.28
N CYS A 19 25.55 9.63 -9.96
CA CYS A 19 24.79 10.82 -9.62
C CYS A 19 23.31 10.42 -9.81
N GLY A 20 22.78 9.70 -8.84
CA GLY A 20 21.39 9.32 -8.79
C GLY A 20 20.60 10.60 -8.53
N CYS A 21 20.13 11.25 -9.58
CA CYS A 21 18.88 11.99 -9.45
C CYS A 21 17.88 10.99 -8.85
N ASN A 22 17.52 11.16 -7.57
CA ASN A 22 16.46 10.43 -6.90
C ASN A 22 15.14 10.79 -7.59
N LYS A 23 14.94 10.23 -8.78
CA LYS A 23 13.68 10.25 -9.49
C LYS A 23 12.81 9.32 -8.67
N GLN A 24 11.97 9.87 -7.81
CA GLN A 24 10.96 9.09 -7.11
C GLN A 24 10.23 8.23 -8.14
N ASN A 25 10.37 6.91 -8.03
CA ASN A 25 9.84 5.97 -9.00
C ASN A 25 8.34 5.85 -8.75
N LYS A 26 7.57 6.73 -9.41
CA LYS A 26 6.11 6.63 -9.41
C LYS A 26 5.71 5.37 -10.17
N ILE A 27 4.85 4.57 -9.55
CA ILE A 27 4.35 3.33 -10.14
C ILE A 27 2.91 3.51 -10.63
N ASN A 28 2.52 2.69 -11.60
CA ASN A 28 1.14 2.64 -12.06
C ASN A 28 0.28 1.89 -11.04
N TYR A 29 -0.99 2.27 -10.95
CA TYR A 29 -1.94 1.62 -10.06
C TYR A 29 -3.34 1.66 -10.65
N ASN A 30 -4.19 0.73 -10.20
CA ASN A 30 -5.63 0.75 -10.43
C ASN A 30 -6.35 0.85 -9.08
N LEU A 31 -7.30 1.78 -8.94
CA LEU A 31 -8.10 1.93 -7.72
C LEU A 31 -9.44 1.22 -7.93
N ASN A 32 -9.53 -0.05 -7.50
CA ASN A 32 -10.67 -0.92 -7.80
C ASN A 32 -11.78 -0.87 -6.73
N TYR A 33 -11.49 -0.30 -5.57
CA TYR A 33 -12.49 -0.01 -4.53
C TYR A 33 -12.11 1.26 -3.77
N ASN A 34 -13.10 2.08 -3.46
CA ASN A 34 -12.96 3.27 -2.65
C ASN A 34 -14.33 3.64 -2.07
N GLN A 35 -14.78 2.96 -1.01
CA GLN A 35 -16.05 3.27 -0.35
C GLN A 35 -15.98 3.34 1.19
N ASN A 36 -17.07 3.86 1.79
CA ASN A 36 -17.27 4.04 3.23
C ASN A 36 -17.51 2.70 3.93
N GLU A 37 -16.45 1.92 4.06
CA GLU A 37 -16.44 0.66 4.77
C GLU A 37 -15.04 0.45 5.37
N ALA A 38 -14.95 0.04 6.63
CA ALA A 38 -13.67 -0.32 7.24
C ALA A 38 -13.29 -1.75 6.83
N PHE A 39 -11.99 -2.00 6.59
CA PHE A 39 -11.52 -3.35 6.26
C PHE A 39 -11.77 -4.32 7.40
N GLY A 40 -11.40 -3.97 8.61
CA GLY A 40 -11.50 -4.89 9.73
C GLY A 40 -10.97 -4.28 11.00
N TYR A 41 -10.99 -5.05 12.07
CA TYR A 41 -10.61 -4.61 13.39
C TYR A 41 -10.16 -5.75 14.30
N LYS A 42 -9.41 -5.41 15.34
CA LYS A 42 -9.10 -6.27 16.47
C LYS A 42 -9.77 -5.74 17.72
N LYS A 43 -10.40 -6.63 18.49
CA LYS A 43 -10.88 -6.29 19.84
C LYS A 43 -9.68 -6.25 20.78
N LEU A 44 -9.57 -5.17 21.54
CA LEU A 44 -8.58 -5.01 22.61
C LEU A 44 -9.30 -5.05 23.95
N GLU A 45 -8.56 -5.25 25.05
CA GLU A 45 -9.13 -5.17 26.41
C GLU A 45 -9.89 -3.85 26.66
N LYS A 46 -9.40 -2.76 26.07
CA LYS A 46 -10.01 -1.42 26.14
C LYS A 46 -10.22 -0.84 24.74
N GLY A 47 -11.23 -1.37 24.05
CA GLY A 47 -11.73 -0.80 22.81
C GLY A 47 -11.41 -1.64 21.59
N THR A 48 -11.18 -0.98 20.46
CA THR A 48 -11.02 -1.63 19.17
C THR A 48 -9.91 -0.94 18.39
N GLN A 49 -9.03 -1.74 17.80
CA GLN A 49 -8.03 -1.27 16.86
C GLN A 49 -8.49 -1.58 15.45
N LEU A 50 -8.64 -0.54 14.63
CA LEU A 50 -8.99 -0.73 13.22
C LEU A 50 -7.75 -1.12 12.42
N TYR A 51 -7.98 -1.91 11.37
CA TYR A 51 -7.01 -2.08 10.31
C TYR A 51 -6.66 -0.73 9.72
N SER A 52 -5.38 -0.51 9.41
CA SER A 52 -4.93 0.76 8.82
C SER A 52 -4.44 0.57 7.39
N ASN A 53 -3.51 -0.36 7.16
CA ASN A 53 -2.98 -0.61 5.83
C ASN A 53 -2.21 -1.93 5.78
N GLY A 54 -2.02 -2.45 4.57
CA GLY A 54 -1.14 -3.59 4.30
C GLY A 54 -0.88 -3.80 2.82
N LEU A 55 0.24 -4.46 2.54
CA LEU A 55 0.67 -4.86 1.20
C LEU A 55 0.55 -6.39 1.09
N ILE A 56 -0.41 -6.83 0.30
CA ILE A 56 -0.79 -8.23 0.13
C ILE A 56 -0.21 -8.74 -1.18
N LYS A 57 0.64 -9.77 -1.10
CA LYS A 57 1.35 -10.38 -2.23
C LYS A 57 0.81 -11.76 -2.57
N SER A 58 -0.11 -12.34 -1.81
CA SER A 58 -0.73 -13.64 -2.11
C SER A 58 -2.17 -13.75 -1.58
N LEU A 59 -2.93 -14.72 -2.11
CA LEU A 59 -4.25 -15.05 -1.60
C LEU A 59 -4.19 -15.57 -0.15
N GLU A 60 -3.14 -16.33 0.19
CA GLU A 60 -2.93 -16.81 1.54
C GLU A 60 -2.73 -15.64 2.53
N GLU A 61 -1.89 -14.67 2.18
CA GLU A 61 -1.72 -13.44 2.96
C GLU A 61 -3.03 -12.68 3.09
N LEU A 62 -3.82 -12.58 2.01
CA LEU A 62 -5.13 -11.91 2.07
C LEU A 62 -6.08 -12.58 3.06
N LYS A 63 -6.23 -13.89 2.98
CA LYS A 63 -7.09 -14.67 3.89
C LYS A 63 -6.60 -14.58 5.33
N LYS A 64 -5.28 -14.60 5.53
CA LYS A 64 -4.66 -14.44 6.84
C LYS A 64 -4.98 -13.07 7.43
N GLU A 65 -4.81 -12.00 6.66
CA GLU A 65 -5.15 -10.63 7.09
C GLU A 65 -6.65 -10.50 7.39
N CYS A 66 -7.52 -11.07 6.55
CA CYS A 66 -8.96 -11.04 6.84
C CYS A 66 -9.28 -11.72 8.18
N THR A 67 -8.70 -12.90 8.42
CA THR A 67 -8.87 -13.65 9.67
C THR A 67 -8.31 -12.86 10.88
N GLU A 68 -7.09 -12.34 10.75
CA GLU A 68 -6.39 -11.62 11.82
C GLU A 68 -7.12 -10.33 12.23
N TRP A 69 -7.82 -9.69 11.30
CA TRP A 69 -8.54 -8.45 11.50
C TRP A 69 -10.06 -8.62 11.51
N ASN A 70 -10.57 -9.81 11.82
CA ASN A 70 -12.02 -10.09 11.92
C ASN A 70 -12.83 -9.55 10.73
N ASN A 71 -12.28 -9.62 9.52
CA ASN A 71 -12.98 -9.33 8.29
C ASN A 71 -13.64 -10.63 7.79
N ASP A 72 -14.95 -10.57 7.54
CA ASP A 72 -15.77 -11.73 7.20
C ASP A 72 -15.80 -12.08 5.70
N ALA A 73 -14.84 -11.61 4.90
CA ALA A 73 -14.80 -11.87 3.46
C ALA A 73 -14.82 -13.36 3.08
N TYR A 74 -14.39 -14.25 3.98
CA TYR A 74 -14.37 -15.70 3.76
C TYR A 74 -15.23 -16.48 4.78
N ASN A 75 -16.15 -15.80 5.47
CA ASN A 75 -17.05 -16.39 6.45
C ASN A 75 -18.50 -16.30 5.97
N GLU A 76 -18.97 -17.28 5.19
CA GLU A 76 -20.30 -17.30 4.56
C GLU A 76 -21.47 -17.19 5.54
N SER A 77 -21.25 -17.53 6.81
CA SER A 77 -22.27 -17.47 7.86
C SER A 77 -22.38 -16.10 8.53
N SER A 78 -21.50 -15.15 8.23
CA SER A 78 -21.55 -13.80 8.79
C SER A 78 -22.38 -12.86 7.91
N ASP A 79 -23.14 -11.97 8.56
CA ASP A 79 -23.83 -10.85 7.88
C ASP A 79 -22.85 -10.01 7.04
N GLY A 80 -21.61 -9.86 7.52
CA GLY A 80 -20.55 -9.13 6.84
C GLY A 80 -20.10 -9.76 5.52
N TYR A 81 -20.35 -11.05 5.30
CA TYR A 81 -19.92 -11.75 4.08
C TYR A 81 -20.39 -11.08 2.78
N SER A 82 -21.60 -10.52 2.83
CA SER A 82 -22.29 -9.92 1.70
C SER A 82 -21.95 -8.46 1.45
N SER A 83 -21.08 -7.83 2.24
CA SER A 83 -20.72 -6.43 2.05
C SER A 83 -19.97 -6.21 0.72
N ASP A 84 -20.08 -4.99 0.17
CA ASP A 84 -19.43 -4.63 -1.08
C ASP A 84 -17.91 -4.81 -1.01
N LEU A 85 -17.27 -4.43 0.11
CA LEU A 85 -15.84 -4.65 0.30
C LEU A 85 -15.51 -6.15 0.28
N ASN A 86 -16.27 -6.95 1.03
CA ASN A 86 -15.99 -8.37 1.20
C ASN A 86 -16.22 -9.17 -0.07
N GLN A 87 -17.24 -8.82 -0.85
CA GLN A 87 -17.40 -9.32 -2.22
C GLN A 87 -16.19 -8.95 -3.08
N LYS A 88 -15.74 -7.70 -3.02
CA LYS A 88 -14.58 -7.24 -3.81
C LYS A 88 -13.28 -7.94 -3.42
N LEU A 89 -13.06 -8.21 -2.13
CA LEU A 89 -11.88 -8.94 -1.64
C LEU A 89 -11.81 -10.37 -2.21
N ARG A 90 -12.96 -10.98 -2.52
CA ARG A 90 -13.01 -12.32 -3.14
C ARG A 90 -12.70 -12.32 -4.65
N ASP A 91 -12.65 -11.17 -5.31
CA ASP A 91 -12.21 -11.06 -6.72
C ASP A 91 -10.70 -11.33 -6.88
N TYR A 92 -9.91 -11.18 -5.81
CA TYR A 92 -8.44 -11.35 -5.85
C TYR A 92 -8.05 -12.80 -5.60
N ASP A 93 -8.09 -13.62 -6.65
CA ASP A 93 -7.73 -15.04 -6.60
C ASP A 93 -6.22 -15.29 -6.74
N GLU A 94 -5.81 -16.57 -6.75
CA GLU A 94 -4.41 -16.94 -6.96
C GLU A 94 -3.85 -16.46 -8.30
N ASN A 95 -4.67 -16.39 -9.35
CA ASN A 95 -4.24 -15.94 -10.67
C ASN A 95 -3.92 -14.44 -10.66
N TYR A 96 -4.77 -13.62 -10.01
CA TYR A 96 -4.50 -12.20 -9.80
C TYR A 96 -3.13 -12.00 -9.14
N PHE A 97 -2.85 -12.75 -8.08
CA PHE A 97 -1.60 -12.62 -7.33
C PHE A 97 -0.37 -13.19 -8.04
N LYS A 98 -0.47 -13.82 -9.22
CA LYS A 98 0.73 -14.21 -9.99
C LYS A 98 1.54 -12.99 -10.45
N GLU A 99 0.85 -11.94 -10.88
CA GLU A 99 1.49 -10.74 -11.44
C GLU A 99 1.24 -9.46 -10.63
N ASN A 100 0.21 -9.46 -9.79
CA ASN A 100 -0.25 -8.26 -9.10
C ASN A 100 -0.08 -8.41 -7.59
N ALA A 101 -0.03 -7.27 -6.91
CA ALA A 101 -0.14 -7.16 -5.47
C ALA A 101 -1.28 -6.19 -5.14
N LEU A 102 -1.87 -6.35 -3.97
CA LEU A 102 -2.96 -5.53 -3.49
C LEU A 102 -2.48 -4.70 -2.30
N ILE A 103 -2.72 -3.39 -2.36
CA ILE A 103 -2.58 -2.51 -1.22
C ILE A 103 -3.97 -2.25 -0.66
N ILE A 104 -4.13 -2.45 0.64
CA ILE A 104 -5.34 -2.12 1.39
C ILE A 104 -5.01 -0.90 2.24
N VAL A 105 -5.85 0.13 2.21
CA VAL A 105 -5.73 1.30 3.10
C VAL A 105 -7.09 1.61 3.68
N THR A 106 -7.21 1.58 5.00
CA THR A 106 -8.37 2.06 5.75
C THR A 106 -7.99 3.34 6.49
N TYR A 107 -8.83 4.36 6.36
CA TYR A 107 -8.56 5.68 6.94
C TYR A 107 -9.84 6.34 7.46
N GLU A 108 -9.68 7.16 8.48
CA GLU A 108 -10.75 8.02 8.98
C GLU A 108 -10.93 9.23 8.06
N THR A 109 -12.18 9.56 7.77
CA THR A 109 -12.56 10.75 7.02
C THR A 109 -13.91 11.27 7.49
N ALA A 110 -14.40 12.34 6.88
CA ALA A 110 -15.66 12.97 7.23
C ALA A 110 -16.31 13.59 6.00
N ASN A 111 -17.61 13.90 6.10
CA ASN A 111 -18.39 14.36 4.94
C ASN A 111 -17.86 15.68 4.36
N TYR A 112 -17.31 16.55 5.21
CA TYR A 112 -16.66 17.79 4.79
C TYR A 112 -15.28 17.59 4.14
N LEU A 113 -14.72 16.38 4.17
CA LEU A 113 -13.44 16.06 3.54
C LEU A 113 -13.63 15.36 2.19
N LYS A 114 -12.77 15.70 1.24
CA LYS A 114 -12.58 14.96 -0.01
C LYS A 114 -11.21 14.29 0.04
N THR A 115 -11.20 12.96 0.07
CA THR A 115 -9.97 12.17 0.03
C THR A 115 -9.66 11.74 -1.41
N LYS A 116 -8.40 11.88 -1.82
CA LYS A 116 -7.92 11.45 -3.14
C LYS A 116 -6.53 10.80 -3.03
N LEU A 117 -6.40 9.59 -3.56
CA LEU A 117 -5.10 8.98 -3.87
C LEU A 117 -4.38 9.81 -4.95
N LYS A 118 -3.16 10.25 -4.68
CA LYS A 118 -2.38 11.13 -5.56
C LYS A 118 -1.43 10.38 -6.47
N HIS A 119 -0.59 9.55 -5.87
CA HIS A 119 0.38 8.71 -6.55
C HIS A 119 0.96 7.72 -5.53
N ILE A 120 1.62 6.70 -6.05
CA ILE A 120 2.38 5.73 -5.26
C ILE A 120 3.81 5.80 -5.76
N ILE A 121 4.77 5.84 -4.84
CA ILE A 121 6.21 5.85 -5.16
C ILE A 121 6.91 4.71 -4.45
N VAL A 122 7.97 4.21 -5.08
CA VAL A 122 8.96 3.35 -4.45
C VAL A 122 10.18 4.20 -4.11
N ASP A 123 10.57 4.19 -2.84
CA ASP A 123 11.74 4.86 -2.30
C ASP A 123 12.59 3.84 -1.54
N GLY A 124 13.64 3.34 -2.20
CA GLY A 124 14.41 2.20 -1.68
C GLY A 124 13.54 0.95 -1.51
N SER A 125 13.44 0.46 -0.27
CA SER A 125 12.61 -0.70 0.09
C SER A 125 11.21 -0.31 0.60
N THR A 126 10.90 1.00 0.64
CA THR A 126 9.59 1.48 1.10
C THR A 126 8.69 1.81 -0.09
N LEU A 127 7.48 1.27 -0.08
CA LEU A 127 6.36 1.69 -0.93
C LEU A 127 5.54 2.75 -0.21
N ILE A 128 5.37 3.92 -0.82
CA ILE A 128 4.69 5.06 -0.19
C ILE A 128 3.42 5.42 -0.97
N VAL A 129 2.28 5.25 -0.32
CA VAL A 129 0.95 5.64 -0.83
C VAL A 129 0.66 7.07 -0.38
N ASN A 130 0.59 8.00 -1.34
CA ASN A 130 0.36 9.40 -1.04
C ASN A 130 -1.12 9.76 -1.22
N ILE A 131 -1.78 10.12 -0.13
CA ILE A 131 -3.18 10.51 -0.06
C ILE A 131 -3.26 12.00 0.27
N LYS A 132 -4.23 12.69 -0.34
CA LYS A 132 -4.57 14.08 -0.01
C LYS A 132 -6.02 14.16 0.44
N GLN A 133 -6.23 14.78 1.60
CA GLN A 133 -7.53 15.24 2.07
C GLN A 133 -7.65 16.75 1.89
N THR A 134 -8.77 17.19 1.34
CA THR A 134 -9.10 18.62 1.22
C THR A 134 -10.48 18.90 1.76
N THR A 135 -10.63 19.99 2.51
CA THR A 135 -11.95 20.46 2.94
C THR A 135 -12.78 20.89 1.73
N LYS A 136 -14.00 20.39 1.64
CA LYS A 136 -14.99 20.79 0.63
C LYS A 136 -15.55 22.16 0.99
N ILE A 137 -15.83 22.98 -0.02
CA ILE A 137 -16.50 24.27 0.15
C ILE A 137 -18.01 24.02 0.23
N GLY A 138 -18.65 24.39 1.33
CA GLY A 138 -20.09 24.23 1.53
C GLY A 138 -20.43 23.78 2.95
N ASN A 139 -21.73 23.56 3.21
CA ASN A 139 -22.23 23.06 4.49
C ASN A 139 -22.26 21.53 4.46
N TYR A 140 -21.30 20.91 5.15
CA TYR A 140 -21.19 19.46 5.27
C TYR A 140 -21.13 19.07 6.74
N SER A 141 -21.64 17.87 7.08
CA SER A 141 -21.54 17.36 8.45
C SER A 141 -20.09 17.01 8.82
N THR A 142 -19.82 17.04 10.12
CA THR A 142 -18.51 16.71 10.71
C THR A 142 -18.42 15.26 11.19
N GLU A 143 -19.43 14.44 10.87
CA GLU A 143 -19.47 13.02 11.23
C GLU A 143 -18.24 12.31 10.66
N ALA A 144 -17.51 11.63 11.56
CA ALA A 144 -16.37 10.82 11.20
C ALA A 144 -16.82 9.41 10.83
N TYR A 145 -16.18 8.84 9.82
CA TYR A 145 -16.41 7.47 9.37
C TYR A 145 -15.16 6.91 8.71
N PHE A 146 -15.13 5.59 8.53
CA PHE A 146 -13.98 4.87 8.01
C PHE A 146 -14.19 4.47 6.56
N TRP A 147 -13.14 4.64 5.77
CA TRP A 147 -13.18 4.41 4.34
C TRP A 147 -12.04 3.48 3.97
N SER A 148 -12.27 2.54 3.06
CA SER A 148 -11.23 1.64 2.56
C SER A 148 -10.96 1.85 1.08
N MET A 149 -9.69 1.79 0.71
CA MET A 149 -9.22 1.72 -0.67
C MET A 149 -8.59 0.36 -0.93
N LEU A 150 -8.94 -0.25 -2.06
CA LEU A 150 -8.25 -1.41 -2.62
C LEU A 150 -7.52 -0.96 -3.88
N ILE A 151 -6.19 -1.01 -3.83
CA ILE A 151 -5.31 -0.45 -4.84
C ILE A 151 -4.45 -1.57 -5.41
N GLU A 152 -4.62 -1.83 -6.70
CA GLU A 152 -3.90 -2.86 -7.43
C GLU A 152 -2.62 -2.29 -8.03
N ILE A 153 -1.53 -3.03 -7.90
CA ILE A 153 -0.21 -2.67 -8.44
C ILE A 153 0.48 -3.91 -9.02
N LYS A 154 1.47 -3.72 -9.90
CA LYS A 154 2.25 -4.84 -10.46
C LYS A 154 3.34 -5.27 -9.47
N LYS A 155 3.50 -6.58 -9.27
CA LYS A 155 4.57 -7.15 -8.42
C LYS A 155 5.96 -6.75 -8.90
N ASN A 156 6.15 -6.65 -10.21
CA ASN A 156 7.42 -6.25 -10.81
C ASN A 156 7.86 -4.84 -10.38
N ASP A 157 6.91 -3.97 -10.01
CA ASP A 157 7.22 -2.62 -9.55
C ASP A 157 7.69 -2.59 -8.08
N ILE A 158 7.53 -3.70 -7.33
CA ILE A 158 7.77 -3.76 -5.88
C ILE A 158 8.66 -4.94 -5.44
N ILE A 159 9.51 -5.45 -6.34
CA ILE A 159 10.36 -6.63 -6.08
C ILE A 159 11.23 -6.45 -4.82
N ASN A 160 11.73 -5.24 -4.58
CA ASN A 160 12.63 -4.94 -3.47
C ASN A 160 11.92 -4.25 -2.29
N VAL A 161 10.59 -4.24 -2.27
CA VAL A 161 9.81 -3.57 -1.22
C VAL A 161 9.52 -4.52 -0.07
N ASP A 162 9.88 -4.09 1.14
CA ASP A 162 9.59 -4.75 2.42
C ASP A 162 8.63 -3.96 3.32
N GLU A 163 8.49 -2.65 3.08
CA GLU A 163 7.70 -1.76 3.93
C GLU A 163 6.63 -1.00 3.13
N LEU A 164 5.45 -0.85 3.72
CA LEU A 164 4.39 0.04 3.24
C LEU A 164 4.24 1.24 4.17
N LYS A 165 4.21 2.45 3.59
CA LYS A 165 3.87 3.69 4.31
C LYS A 165 2.69 4.39 3.63
N VAL A 166 1.79 4.94 4.43
CA VAL A 166 0.69 5.79 3.95
C VAL A 166 0.92 7.21 4.42
N ASN A 167 1.15 8.12 3.48
CA ASN A 167 1.30 9.55 3.75
C ASN A 167 -0.02 10.25 3.47
N CYS A 168 -0.66 10.80 4.50
CA CYS A 168 -1.86 11.62 4.36
C CYS A 168 -1.54 13.09 4.59
N SER A 169 -1.74 13.91 3.55
CA SER A 169 -1.64 15.37 3.65
C SER A 169 -3.02 16.00 3.75
N LYS A 170 -3.23 16.88 4.73
CA LYS A 170 -4.45 17.68 4.89
C LYS A 170 -4.19 19.11 4.40
N ARG A 171 -5.11 19.68 3.62
CA ARG A 171 -5.07 21.08 3.17
C ARG A 171 -6.44 21.72 3.25
#